data_AF-A0A838QHW3-F1
#
_entry.id   AF-A0A838QHW3-F1
#
_cell.length_a   1.000
_cell.length_b   1.000
_cell.length_c   1.000
_cell.angle_alpha   90.00
_cell.angle_beta   90.00
_cell.angle_gamma   90.00
#
_symmetry.space_group_name_H-M   'P 1'
#
loop_
_entity.id
_entity.type
_entity.pdbx_description
1 polymer ?
#
loop_
_entity_poly.entity_id
_entity_poly.type
_entity_poly.pdbx_seq_one_letter_code
_entity_poly.pdbx_strand_id
1 'polypeptide(L)'
;MPLSDTERSLQAKAAAYALHSQRDSRELTEAARAGRWAKLLATVDPDGVLPEPERVRRAEALRKSQLYFAALKSSRVRAAKKASTSPKVKAQEVERASAHTTRAA
;
A
#
# COMPACT_ATOMS: atom_id res chain seq x y z
N MET A 1 -10.78 -17.49 25.65
CA MET A 1 -10.47 -18.07 24.32
C MET A 1 -9.99 -16.94 23.42
N PRO A 2 -8.82 -17.04 22.76
CA PRO A 2 -8.42 -16.07 21.75
C PRO A 2 -9.38 -16.13 20.55
N LEU A 3 -9.70 -14.98 19.97
CA LEU A 3 -10.53 -14.89 18.76
C LEU A 3 -9.84 -15.58 17.58
N SER A 4 -10.61 -16.34 16.80
CA SER A 4 -10.17 -16.82 15.49
C SER A 4 -9.92 -15.65 14.52
N ASP A 5 -9.18 -15.90 13.43
CA ASP A 5 -8.87 -14.86 12.45
C ASP A 5 -10.12 -14.27 11.78
N THR A 6 -11.14 -15.10 11.57
CA THR A 6 -12.42 -14.67 10.98
C THR A 6 -13.18 -13.76 11.95
N GLU A 7 -13.27 -14.14 13.23
CA GLU A 7 -13.92 -13.33 14.27
C GLU A 7 -13.20 -12.00 14.47
N ARG A 8 -11.85 -12.00 14.49
CA ARG A 8 -11.04 -10.78 14.58
C ARG A 8 -11.30 -9.84 13.40
N SER A 9 -11.39 -10.40 12.18
CA SER A 9 -11.69 -9.63 10.97
C SER A 9 -13.09 -9.00 11.01
N LEU A 10 -14.09 -9.76 11.46
CA LEU A 10 -15.47 -9.27 11.60
C LEU A 10 -15.56 -8.17 12.66
N GLN A 11 -14.91 -8.36 13.81
CA GLN A 11 -14.86 -7.37 14.87
C GLN A 11 -14.22 -6.06 14.40
N ALA A 12 -13.09 -6.14 13.68
CA ALA A 12 -12.42 -4.96 13.13
C ALA A 12 -13.32 -4.18 12.15
N LYS A 13 -14.05 -4.89 11.27
CA LYS A 13 -15.00 -4.27 10.34
C LYS A 13 -16.15 -3.60 11.07
N ALA A 14 -16.76 -4.28 12.04
CA ALA A 14 -17.85 -3.73 12.83
C ALA A 14 -17.43 -2.44 13.56
N ALA A 15 -16.23 -2.44 14.18
CA ALA A 15 -15.66 -1.26 14.82
C ALA A 15 -15.40 -0.12 13.82
N ALA A 16 -14.89 -0.42 12.62
CA ALA A 16 -14.66 0.60 11.59
C ALA A 16 -15.97 1.25 11.12
N TYR A 17 -17.02 0.47 10.85
CA TYR A 17 -18.32 1.03 10.47
C TYR A 17 -18.97 1.82 11.60
N ALA A 18 -18.86 1.36 12.85
CA ALA A 18 -19.34 2.09 14.01
C ALA A 18 -18.60 3.43 14.22
N LEU A 19 -17.31 3.49 13.90
CA LEU A 19 -16.53 4.73 13.93
C LEU A 19 -16.99 5.68 12.80
N HIS A 20 -17.15 5.16 11.59
CA HIS A 20 -17.53 5.95 10.41
C HIS A 20 -19.00 6.38 10.41
N SER A 21 -19.88 5.76 11.19
CA SER A 21 -21.25 6.26 11.39
C SER A 21 -21.30 7.50 12.29
N GLN A 22 -20.26 7.74 13.10
CA GLN A 22 -20.21 8.83 14.07
C GLN A 22 -19.36 10.02 13.59
N ARG A 23 -18.38 9.79 12.71
CA ARG A 23 -17.41 10.80 12.28
C ARG A 23 -17.17 10.72 10.78
N ASP A 24 -16.97 11.89 10.14
CA ASP A 24 -16.46 11.89 8.77
C ASP A 24 -15.04 11.29 8.77
N SER A 25 -14.80 10.38 7.83
CA SER A 25 -13.47 9.80 7.61
C SER A 25 -12.40 10.86 7.32
N ARG A 26 -12.81 12.00 6.75
CA ARG A 26 -11.93 13.14 6.48
C ARG A 26 -11.40 13.74 7.77
N GLU A 27 -12.26 13.95 8.77
CA GLU A 27 -11.92 14.52 10.08
C GLU A 27 -10.92 13.63 10.83
N LEU A 28 -11.16 12.31 10.82
CA LEU A 28 -10.29 11.33 11.47
C LEU A 28 -8.83 11.37 10.97
N THR A 29 -8.62 11.81 9.72
CA THR A 29 -7.30 11.81 9.08
C THR A 29 -6.69 13.21 8.97
N GLU A 30 -7.32 14.26 9.49
CA GLU A 30 -6.83 15.64 9.35
C GLU A 30 -5.44 15.84 9.93
N ALA A 31 -5.24 15.46 11.19
CA ALA A 31 -3.94 15.58 11.86
C ALA A 31 -2.83 14.85 11.10
N ALA A 32 -3.14 13.65 10.59
CA ALA A 32 -2.18 12.86 9.80
C ALA A 32 -1.90 13.50 8.44
N ARG A 33 -2.91 14.09 7.78
CA ARG A 33 -2.73 14.83 6.51
C ARG A 33 -1.88 16.09 6.73
N ALA A 34 -2.13 16.84 7.80
CA ALA A 34 -1.36 18.02 8.19
C ALA A 34 0.11 17.66 8.50
N GLY A 35 0.35 16.63 9.32
CA GLY A 35 1.71 16.18 9.63
C GLY A 35 2.47 15.69 8.40
N ARG A 36 1.80 14.95 7.50
CA ARG A 36 2.40 14.55 6.22
C ARG A 36 2.74 15.77 5.35
N TRP A 37 1.87 16.76 5.31
CA TRP A 37 2.10 17.99 4.55
C TRP A 37 3.29 18.78 5.08
N ALA A 38 3.37 18.97 6.41
CA ALA A 38 4.51 19.61 7.06
C ALA A 38 5.84 18.89 6.74
N LYS A 39 5.85 17.56 6.78
CA LYS A 39 7.03 16.77 6.39
C LYS A 39 7.44 17.00 4.94
N LEU A 40 6.47 17.10 4.02
CA LEU A 40 6.76 17.37 2.61
C LEU A 40 7.39 18.75 2.41
N LEU A 41 6.85 19.79 3.06
CA LEU A 41 7.42 21.14 3.03
C LEU A 41 8.86 21.15 3.55
N ALA A 42 9.12 20.53 4.70
CA ALA A 42 10.46 20.40 5.26
C ALA A 42 11.42 19.57 4.40
N THR A 43 10.90 18.64 3.58
CA THR A 43 11.73 17.84 2.67
C THR A 43 12.16 18.64 1.44
N VAL A 44 11.29 19.53 0.93
CA VAL A 44 11.58 20.31 -0.29
C VAL A 44 12.31 21.61 -0.03
N ASP A 45 12.25 22.12 1.21
CA ASP A 45 12.91 23.33 1.67
C ASP A 45 13.40 23.17 3.12
N PRO A 46 14.46 22.37 3.36
CA PRO A 46 14.97 22.11 4.71
C PRO A 46 15.43 23.39 5.43
N ASP A 47 16.01 24.32 4.69
CA ASP A 47 16.56 25.58 5.22
C ASP A 47 15.53 26.71 5.25
N GLY A 48 14.32 26.50 4.70
CA GLY A 48 13.23 27.47 4.74
C GLY A 48 13.43 28.72 3.87
N VAL A 49 14.32 28.66 2.87
CA VAL A 49 14.77 29.83 2.09
C VAL A 49 13.81 30.16 0.93
N LEU A 50 13.02 29.18 0.48
CA LEU A 50 12.14 29.38 -0.67
C LEU A 50 10.92 30.24 -0.30
N PRO A 51 10.42 31.08 -1.24
CA PRO A 51 9.12 31.71 -1.11
C PRO A 51 8.01 30.67 -0.93
N GLU A 52 7.01 30.98 -0.12
CA GLU A 52 5.91 30.06 0.21
C GLU A 52 5.23 29.44 -1.04
N PRO A 53 4.91 30.20 -2.11
CA PRO A 53 4.29 29.62 -3.30
C PRO A 53 5.14 28.55 -3.97
N GLU A 54 6.46 28.75 -4.02
CA GLU A 54 7.39 27.81 -4.63
C GLU A 54 7.58 26.57 -3.75
N ARG A 55 7.64 26.76 -2.42
CA ARG A 55 7.69 25.67 -1.45
C ARG A 55 6.47 24.76 -1.56
N VAL A 56 5.27 25.33 -1.61
CA VAL A 56 4.01 24.60 -1.79
C VAL A 56 4.02 23.85 -3.12
N ARG A 57 4.36 24.51 -4.23
CA ARG A 57 4.44 23.89 -5.57
C ARG A 57 5.36 22.67 -5.58
N ARG A 58 6.54 22.78 -4.94
CA ARG A 58 7.49 21.66 -4.82
C ARG A 58 6.95 20.54 -3.94
N ALA A 59 6.34 20.86 -2.80
CA ALA A 59 5.76 19.86 -1.90
C ALA A 59 4.61 19.09 -2.56
N GLU A 60 3.77 19.74 -3.36
CA GLU A 60 2.74 19.08 -4.15
C GLU A 60 3.32 18.13 -5.21
N ALA A 61 4.38 18.56 -5.91
CA ALA A 61 5.08 17.74 -6.88
C ALA A 61 5.70 16.49 -6.21
N LEU A 62 6.32 16.66 -5.04
CA LEU A 62 6.86 15.56 -4.24
C LEU A 62 5.76 14.59 -3.78
N ARG A 63 4.61 15.11 -3.32
CA ARG A 63 3.45 14.29 -2.96
C ARG A 63 3.00 13.42 -4.14
N LYS A 64 2.87 14.02 -5.33
CA LYS A 64 2.49 13.30 -6.55
C LYS A 64 3.53 12.23 -6.91
N SER A 65 4.82 12.56 -6.89
CA SER A 65 5.88 11.60 -7.24
C SER A 65 5.87 10.36 -6.33
N GLN A 66 5.72 10.56 -5.01
CA GLN A 66 5.63 9.45 -4.05
C GLN A 66 4.45 8.53 -4.33
N LEU A 67 3.28 9.09 -4.69
CA LEU A 67 2.11 8.30 -5.07
C LEU A 67 2.36 7.50 -6.36
N TYR A 68 3.02 8.09 -7.37
CA TYR A 68 3.37 7.38 -8.59
C TYR A 68 4.38 6.25 -8.35
N PHE A 69 5.38 6.45 -7.49
CA PHE A 69 6.30 5.38 -7.11
C PHE A 69 5.57 4.22 -6.40
N ALA A 70 4.65 4.53 -5.49
CA ALA A 70 3.82 3.51 -4.83
C ALA A 70 2.94 2.75 -5.84
N ALA A 71 2.31 3.46 -6.79
CA ALA A 71 1.50 2.86 -7.84
C ALA A 71 2.33 1.97 -8.77
N LEU A 72 3.52 2.41 -9.17
CA LEU A 72 4.46 1.63 -9.98
C LEU A 72 4.88 0.35 -9.27
N LYS A 73 5.27 0.44 -7.99
CA LYS A 73 5.61 -0.73 -7.16
C LYS A 73 4.43 -1.70 -7.07
N SER A 74 3.25 -1.18 -6.83
CA SER A 74 2.01 -1.96 -6.75
C SER A 74 1.69 -2.67 -8.08
N SER A 75 1.86 -1.98 -9.22
CA SER A 75 1.68 -2.55 -10.56
C SER A 75 2.62 -3.72 -10.82
N ARG A 76 3.91 -3.57 -10.50
CA ARG A 76 4.92 -4.63 -10.63
C ARG A 76 4.55 -5.87 -9.81
N VAL A 77 4.12 -5.70 -8.57
CA VAL A 77 3.70 -6.81 -7.69
C VAL A 77 2.47 -7.54 -8.26
N ARG A 78 1.46 -6.80 -8.74
CA ARG A 78 0.29 -7.42 -9.39
C ARG A 78 0.67 -8.20 -10.64
N ALA A 79 1.56 -7.66 -11.47
CA ALA A 79 2.04 -8.33 -12.67
C ALA A 79 2.78 -9.64 -12.32
N ALA A 80 3.65 -9.63 -11.31
CA ALA A 80 4.33 -10.82 -10.84
C ALA A 80 3.36 -11.90 -10.32
N LYS A 81 2.35 -11.52 -9.53
CA LYS A 81 1.30 -12.45 -9.06
C LYS A 81 0.47 -13.04 -10.19
N LYS A 82 0.16 -12.25 -11.22
CA LYS A 82 -0.54 -12.74 -12.41
C LYS A 82 0.32 -13.76 -13.17
N ALA A 83 1.62 -13.48 -13.31
CA ALA A 83 2.56 -14.41 -13.93
C ALA A 83 2.65 -15.72 -13.14
N SER A 84 2.79 -15.68 -11.81
CA SER A 84 2.86 -16.88 -10.98
C SER A 84 1.54 -17.67 -10.91
N THR A 85 0.40 -16.99 -11.02
CA THR A 85 -0.92 -17.64 -11.01
C THR A 85 -1.33 -18.16 -12.40
N SER A 86 -0.58 -17.80 -13.46
CA SER A 86 -0.92 -18.21 -14.81
C SER A 86 -0.91 -19.74 -14.92
N PRO A 87 -1.94 -20.35 -15.53
CA PRO A 87 -2.08 -21.81 -15.59
C PRO A 87 -0.88 -22.48 -16.28
N LYS A 88 -0.20 -21.76 -17.19
CA LYS A 88 1.04 -22.22 -17.83
C LYS A 88 2.22 -22.38 -16.86
N VAL A 89 2.36 -21.47 -15.88
CA VAL A 89 3.41 -21.56 -14.84
C VAL A 89 3.06 -22.64 -13.83
N LYS A 90 1.79 -22.74 -13.41
CA LYS A 90 1.33 -23.82 -12.52
C LYS A 90 1.49 -25.20 -13.16
N ALA A 91 1.15 -25.35 -14.45
CA ALA A 91 1.35 -26.61 -15.18
C ALA A 91 2.83 -26.99 -15.28
N GLN A 92 3.71 -26.02 -15.55
CA GLN A 92 5.17 -26.24 -15.59
C GLN A 92 5.76 -26.58 -14.21
N GLU A 93 5.21 -26.04 -13.13
CA GLU A 93 5.64 -26.35 -11.76
C GLU A 93 5.22 -27.77 -11.35
N VAL A 94 4.00 -28.18 -11.70
CA VAL A 94 3.51 -29.56 -11.49
C VAL A 94 4.30 -30.57 -12.32
N GLU A 95 4.64 -30.24 -13.57
CA GLU A 95 5.44 -31.09 -14.46
C GLU A 95 6.89 -31.23 -13.96
N ARG A 96 7.50 -30.14 -13.48
CA ARG A 96 8.85 -30.15 -12.87
C ARG A 96 8.91 -30.91 -11.54
N ALA A 97 7.87 -30.79 -10.71
CA ALA A 97 7.75 -31.52 -9.45
C ALA A 97 7.56 -33.03 -9.69
N SER A 98 6.79 -33.40 -10.72
CA SER A 98 6.64 -34.79 -11.16
C SER A 98 7.98 -35.36 -11.67
N ALA A 99 8.72 -34.61 -12.50
CA ALA A 99 10.02 -35.05 -13.04
C ALA A 99 11.12 -35.23 -11.99
N HIS A 100 11.06 -34.51 -10.85
CA HIS A 100 11.98 -34.72 -9.73
C HIS A 100 11.64 -35.97 -8.91
N THR A 101 10.39 -36.41 -8.91
CA THR A 101 9.95 -37.62 -8.21
C THR A 101 10.34 -38.88 -8.98
N THR A 102 10.36 -38.83 -10.32
CA THR A 102 10.71 -39.98 -11.18
C THR A 102 12.20 -40.30 -11.27
N ARG A 103 13.10 -39.40 -10.83
CA ARG A 103 14.57 -39.62 -10.89
C ARG A 103 15.13 -40.35 -9.65
N ALA A 104 14.29 -40.72 -8.69
CA ALA A 104 14.66 -41.34 -7.41
C ALA A 104 14.20 -42.82 -7.28
N ALA A 105 13.84 -43.49 -8.38
CA ALA A 105 13.54 -44.92 -8.44
C ALA A 105 14.46 -45.59 -9.47
#